data_AF-A0A929NN33-F1
#
_entry.id   AF-A0A929NN33-F1
#
_cell.length_a   1.000
_cell.length_b   1.000
_cell.length_c   1.000
_cell.angle_alpha   90.00
_cell.angle_beta   90.00
_cell.angle_gamma   90.00
#
_symmetry.space_group_name_H-M   'P 1'
#
loop_
_entity.id
_entity.type
_entity.pdbx_description
1 polymer ?
#
loop_
_entity_poly.entity_id
_entity_poly.type
_entity_poly.pdbx_seq_one_letter_code
_entity_poly.pdbx_strand_id
1 'polypeptide(L)'
;MLYSLPNLLTISRILAIPLIVALFWFKGDAARWATLALFALAGITDYFDGMLARSMGQISNLGRFLDPVADKLLVSALLIMLVWSGDISGLVILPALVILCREILVSGLREFLASIKV
;
A
#
# COMPACT_ATOMS: atom_id res chain seq x y z
N MET A 1 -21.34 4.32 -9.30
CA MET A 1 -20.47 3.13 -9.44
C MET A 1 -18.98 3.41 -9.19
N LEU A 2 -18.44 4.61 -9.48
CA LEU A 2 -17.08 5.02 -9.04
C LEU A 2 -17.03 5.85 -7.74
N TYR A 3 -18.14 6.53 -7.38
CA TYR A 3 -18.26 7.42 -6.22
C TYR A 3 -18.76 6.74 -4.93
N SER A 4 -18.66 5.40 -4.82
CA SER A 4 -18.93 4.77 -3.53
C SER A 4 -17.79 5.10 -2.57
N LEU A 5 -18.13 5.43 -1.32
CA LEU A 5 -17.17 5.83 -0.29
C LEU A 5 -15.96 4.87 -0.19
N PRO A 6 -16.14 3.53 -0.26
CA PRO A 6 -15.02 2.58 -0.23
C PRO A 6 -14.09 2.71 -1.44
N ASN A 7 -14.63 2.90 -2.64
CA ASN A 7 -13.81 3.03 -3.85
C ASN A 7 -13.02 4.34 -3.87
N LEU A 8 -13.59 5.41 -3.31
CA LEU A 8 -12.89 6.68 -3.15
C LEU A 8 -11.70 6.56 -2.19
N LEU A 9 -11.86 5.77 -1.11
CA LEU A 9 -10.80 5.48 -0.14
C LEU A 9 -9.66 4.66 -0.78
N THR A 10 -9.97 3.60 -1.54
CA THR A 10 -8.95 2.84 -2.28
C THR A 10 -8.20 3.72 -3.29
N ILE A 11 -8.91 4.59 -4.03
CA ILE A 11 -8.29 5.56 -4.94
C ILE A 11 -7.39 6.55 -4.18
N SER A 12 -7.83 7.02 -3.02
CA SER A 12 -7.03 7.92 -2.18
C SER A 12 -5.72 7.29 -1.73
N ARG A 13 -5.71 5.98 -1.45
CA ARG A 13 -4.50 5.22 -1.12
C ARG A 13 -3.53 5.15 -2.30
N ILE A 14 -4.05 4.88 -3.50
CA ILE A 14 -3.23 4.87 -4.72
C ILE A 14 -2.64 6.25 -4.98
N LEU A 15 -3.41 7.33 -4.74
CA LEU A 15 -2.92 8.71 -4.85
C LEU A 15 -1.92 9.10 -3.74
N ALA A 16 -1.95 8.43 -2.58
CA ALA A 16 -0.98 8.64 -1.53
C ALA A 16 0.42 8.17 -1.94
N ILE A 17 0.54 7.17 -2.83
CA ILE A 17 1.83 6.63 -3.30
C ILE A 17 2.70 7.70 -3.98
N PRO A 18 2.25 8.39 -5.06
CA PRO A 18 3.06 9.43 -5.70
C PRO A 18 3.33 10.60 -4.76
N LEU A 19 2.44 10.88 -3.79
CA LEU A 19 2.65 11.92 -2.78
C LEU A 19 3.75 11.53 -1.77
N ILE A 20 3.74 10.29 -1.28
CA ILE A 20 4.81 9.72 -0.45
C ILE A 20 6.13 9.77 -1.19
N VAL A 21 6.14 9.32 -2.44
CA VAL A 21 7.31 9.36 -3.32
C VAL A 21 7.81 10.79 -3.40
N ALA A 22 6.97 11.77 -3.77
CA ALA A 22 7.36 13.17 -3.85
C ALA A 22 7.95 13.75 -2.54
N LEU A 23 7.45 13.33 -1.37
CA LEU A 23 7.97 13.79 -0.07
C LEU A 23 9.44 13.43 0.13
N PHE A 24 9.94 12.34 -0.45
CA PHE A 24 11.36 11.96 -0.36
C PHE A 24 12.32 12.88 -1.14
N TRP A 25 11.82 13.73 -2.03
CA TRP A 25 12.65 14.78 -2.67
C TRP A 25 12.90 15.96 -1.74
N PHE A 26 12.11 16.12 -0.68
CA PHE A 26 12.30 17.18 0.31
C PHE A 26 13.21 16.70 1.44
N LYS A 27 14.20 17.52 1.80
CA LYS A 27 15.12 17.22 2.91
C LYS A 27 14.58 17.77 4.23
N GLY A 28 14.81 17.03 5.31
CA GLY A 28 14.53 17.44 6.68
C GLY A 28 13.52 16.55 7.40
N ASP A 29 13.49 16.64 8.73
CA ASP A 29 12.67 15.76 9.56
C ASP A 29 11.17 15.98 9.35
N ALA A 30 10.76 17.21 8.98
CA ALA A 30 9.37 17.50 8.67
C ALA A 30 8.84 16.64 7.51
N ALA A 31 9.64 16.42 6.46
CA ALA A 31 9.26 15.56 5.33
C ALA A 31 9.16 14.10 5.77
N ARG A 32 10.08 13.63 6.61
CA ARG A 32 10.04 12.26 7.17
C ARG A 32 8.79 12.03 8.03
N TRP A 33 8.46 12.97 8.91
CA TRP A 33 7.24 12.92 9.73
C TRP A 33 5.98 13.00 8.88
N ALA A 34 5.96 13.82 7.83
CA ALA A 34 4.85 13.89 6.88
C ALA A 34 4.68 12.56 6.11
N THR A 35 5.77 11.96 5.64
CA THR A 35 5.75 10.63 4.99
C THR A 35 5.20 9.56 5.93
N LEU A 36 5.66 9.54 7.18
CA LEU A 36 5.17 8.61 8.19
C LEU A 36 3.67 8.79 8.46
N ALA A 37 3.23 10.04 8.65
CA ALA A 37 1.83 10.37 8.88
C ALA A 37 0.95 9.95 7.68
N LEU A 38 1.40 10.25 6.46
CA LEU A 38 0.67 9.90 5.25
C LEU A 38 0.58 8.39 5.04
N PHE A 39 1.68 7.66 5.28
CA PHE A 39 1.69 6.20 5.23
C PHE A 39 0.77 5.58 6.30
N ALA A 40 0.81 6.08 7.53
CA ALA A 40 -0.06 5.63 8.60
C ALA A 40 -1.54 5.90 8.28
N LEU A 41 -1.87 7.10 7.80
CA LEU A 41 -3.22 7.45 7.37
C LEU A 41 -3.71 6.55 6.24
N ALA A 42 -2.86 6.28 5.23
CA ALA A 42 -3.17 5.39 4.12
C ALA A 42 -3.50 3.96 4.59
N GLY A 43 -2.74 3.42 5.55
CA GLY A 43 -3.02 2.12 6.16
C GLY A 43 -4.28 2.12 7.03
N ILE A 44 -4.54 3.20 7.77
CA ILE A 44 -5.77 3.35 8.56
C ILE A 44 -6.99 3.39 7.64
N THR A 45 -6.92 4.09 6.51
CA THR A 45 -8.04 4.19 5.56
C THR A 45 -8.44 2.85 4.95
N ASP A 46 -7.50 1.89 4.77
CA ASP A 46 -7.78 0.51 4.34
C ASP A 46 -8.64 -0.27 5.34
N TYR A 47 -8.37 -0.09 6.63
CA TYR A 47 -9.21 -0.72 7.64
C TYR A 47 -10.65 -0.20 7.57
N PHE A 48 -10.79 1.12 7.36
CA PHE A 48 -12.10 1.77 7.31
C PHE A 48 -12.89 1.46 6.03
N ASP A 49 -12.25 1.39 4.85
CA ASP A 49 -12.96 1.05 3.62
C ASP A 49 -13.48 -0.40 3.61
N GLY A 50 -12.70 -1.35 4.11
CA GLY A 50 -13.13 -2.74 4.29
C GLY A 50 -14.26 -2.89 5.31
N MET A 51 -14.26 -2.08 6.37
CA MET A 51 -15.37 -2.03 7.33
C MET A 51 -16.64 -1.43 6.72
N LEU A 52 -16.52 -0.29 6.04
CA LEU A 52 -17.64 0.42 5.42
C LEU A 52 -18.24 -0.38 4.26
N ALA A 53 -17.43 -0.99 3.41
CA ALA A 53 -17.88 -1.84 2.30
C ALA A 53 -18.72 -3.03 2.79
N ARG A 54 -18.33 -3.66 3.91
CA ARG A 54 -19.11 -4.74 4.55
C ARG A 54 -20.41 -4.24 5.16
N SER A 55 -20.39 -3.08 5.82
CA SER A 55 -21.58 -2.52 6.48
C SER A 55 -22.64 -2.00 5.50
N MET A 56 -22.22 -1.47 4.34
CA MET A 56 -23.12 -0.86 3.36
C MET A 56 -23.56 -1.83 2.25
N GLY A 57 -23.04 -3.05 2.23
CA GLY A 57 -23.30 -4.04 1.17
C GLY A 57 -22.81 -3.61 -0.23
N GLN A 58 -22.03 -2.53 -0.32
CA GLN A 58 -21.55 -1.97 -1.58
C GLN A 58 -20.16 -2.51 -1.95
N ILE A 59 -20.08 -3.82 -2.16
CA ILE A 59 -18.84 -4.48 -2.56
C ILE A 59 -18.73 -4.43 -4.08
N SER A 60 -17.84 -3.59 -4.61
CA SER A 60 -17.53 -3.57 -6.05
C SER A 60 -16.43 -4.59 -6.38
N ASN A 61 -16.53 -5.26 -7.53
CA ASN A 61 -15.50 -6.20 -7.98
C ASN A 61 -14.16 -5.51 -8.26
N LEU A 62 -14.21 -4.26 -8.75
CA LEU A 62 -13.04 -3.46 -9.06
C LEU A 62 -12.31 -3.00 -7.79
N GLY A 63 -13.02 -2.48 -6.78
CA GLY A 63 -12.42 -2.11 -5.50
C GLY A 63 -11.78 -3.31 -4.78
N ARG A 64 -12.43 -4.47 -4.82
CA ARG A 64 -11.91 -5.71 -4.23
C ARG A 64 -10.61 -6.19 -4.89
N PHE A 65 -10.44 -5.92 -6.17
CA PHE A 65 -9.20 -6.20 -6.91
C PHE A 65 -8.13 -5.13 -6.63
N LEU A 66 -8.52 -3.85 -6.53
CA LEU A 66 -7.59 -2.76 -6.30
C LEU A 66 -7.02 -2.72 -4.87
N ASP A 67 -7.77 -3.13 -3.86
CA ASP A 67 -7.32 -3.09 -2.46
C ASP A 67 -5.99 -3.82 -2.21
N PRO A 68 -5.87 -5.12 -2.56
CA PRO A 68 -4.61 -5.86 -2.37
C PRO A 68 -3.48 -5.35 -3.25
N VAL A 69 -3.79 -4.72 -4.38
CA VAL A 69 -2.80 -4.15 -5.29
C VAL A 69 -2.25 -2.85 -4.71
N ALA A 70 -3.12 -1.96 -4.22
CA ALA A 70 -2.76 -0.69 -3.62
C ALA A 70 -1.88 -0.88 -2.38
N ASP A 71 -2.19 -1.85 -1.53
CA ASP A 71 -1.41 -2.17 -0.33
C ASP A 71 0.04 -2.60 -0.67
N LYS A 72 0.19 -3.57 -1.58
CA LYS A 72 1.52 -4.03 -2.01
C LYS A 72 2.33 -2.94 -2.69
N LEU A 73 1.68 -2.10 -3.52
CA LEU A 73 2.35 -0.99 -4.19
C LEU A 73 2.80 0.07 -3.18
N LEU A 74 1.98 0.37 -2.17
CA LEU A 74 2.33 1.33 -1.11
C LEU A 74 3.57 0.88 -0.34
N VAL A 75 3.59 -0.36 0.15
CA VAL A 75 4.73 -0.92 0.91
C VAL A 75 5.98 -1.02 0.03
N SER A 76 5.83 -1.50 -1.21
CA SER A 76 6.96 -1.65 -2.14
C SER A 76 7.57 -0.31 -2.51
N ALA A 77 6.74 0.69 -2.84
CA ALA A 77 7.21 2.03 -3.16
C ALA A 77 7.96 2.66 -1.97
N LEU A 78 7.42 2.53 -0.74
CA LEU A 78 8.09 3.05 0.45
C LEU A 78 9.46 2.39 0.67
N LEU A 79 9.56 1.06 0.57
CA LEU A 79 10.82 0.34 0.73
C LEU A 79 11.86 0.77 -0.32
N ILE A 80 11.43 0.93 -1.58
CA ILE A 80 12.30 1.40 -2.66
C ILE A 80 12.80 2.82 -2.37
N MET A 81 11.92 3.72 -1.90
CA MET A 81 12.31 5.10 -1.58
C MET A 81 13.24 5.19 -0.37
N LEU A 82 13.07 4.33 0.63
CA LEU A 82 14.00 4.21 1.77
C LEU A 82 15.39 3.72 1.35
N VAL A 83 15.46 2.80 0.38
CA VAL A 83 16.75 2.38 -0.21
C VAL A 83 17.36 3.52 -1.03
N TRP A 84 16.56 4.20 -1.85
CA TRP A 84 17.02 5.30 -2.69
C TRP A 84 17.56 6.50 -1.89
N SER A 85 16.87 6.86 -0.81
CA SER A 85 17.29 7.95 0.10
C SER A 85 18.53 7.60 0.94
N GLY A 86 18.96 6.34 0.95
CA GLY A 86 20.09 5.85 1.72
C GLY A 86 19.77 5.54 3.18
N ASP A 87 18.53 5.75 3.62
CA ASP A 87 18.06 5.39 4.98
C ASP A 87 18.16 3.86 5.19
N ILE A 88 17.94 3.06 4.15
CA ILE A 88 18.29 1.63 4.10
C ILE A 88 19.51 1.46 3.20
N SER A 89 20.68 1.20 3.81
CA SER A 89 21.93 1.02 3.09
C SER A 89 22.78 -0.14 3.64
N GLY A 90 23.77 -0.57 2.84
CA GLY A 90 24.66 -1.67 3.19
C GLY A 90 23.92 -3.01 3.34
N LEU A 91 24.27 -3.78 4.37
CA LEU A 91 23.70 -5.11 4.60
C LEU A 91 22.20 -5.09 4.94
N VAL A 92 21.65 -3.94 5.36
CA VAL A 92 20.22 -3.79 5.72
C VAL A 92 19.31 -3.85 4.48
N ILE A 93 19.87 -3.70 3.28
CA ILE A 93 19.14 -3.90 2.01
C ILE A 93 18.67 -5.36 1.89
N LEU A 94 19.41 -6.33 2.42
CA LEU A 94 19.05 -7.75 2.33
C LEU A 94 17.71 -8.05 3.04
N PRO A 95 17.50 -7.68 4.32
CA PRO A 95 16.19 -7.75 4.96
C PRO A 95 15.07 -7.06 4.17
N ALA A 96 15.30 -5.85 3.66
CA ALA A 96 14.30 -5.12 2.89
C ALA A 96 13.88 -5.88 1.62
N LEU A 97 14.84 -6.49 0.94
CA LEU A 97 14.59 -7.31 -0.24
C LEU A 97 13.82 -8.59 0.11
N VAL A 98 14.14 -9.25 1.23
CA VAL A 98 13.39 -10.41 1.72
C VAL A 98 11.93 -10.05 2.03
N ILE A 99 11.69 -8.90 2.68
CA ILE A 99 10.33 -8.41 2.96
C ILE A 99 9.57 -8.20 1.65
N LEU A 100 10.17 -7.52 0.67
CA LEU A 100 9.55 -7.24 -0.61
C LEU A 100 9.24 -8.52 -1.40
N CYS A 101 10.19 -9.46 -1.46
CA CYS A 101 9.98 -10.77 -2.09
C CYS A 101 8.85 -11.55 -1.39
N ARG A 102 8.83 -11.58 -0.06
CA ARG A 102 7.79 -12.25 0.73
C ARG A 102 6.41 -11.67 0.41
N GLU A 103 6.28 -10.35 0.35
CA GLU A 103 4.99 -9.70 0.12
C GLU A 103 4.41 -10.04 -1.26
N ILE A 104 5.27 -10.07 -2.29
CA ILE A 104 4.87 -10.45 -3.66
C ILE A 104 4.57 -11.95 -3.74
N LEU A 105 5.47 -12.81 -3.24
CA LEU A 105 5.36 -14.27 -3.36
C LEU A 105 4.15 -14.82 -2.59
N VAL A 106 4.01 -14.46 -1.31
CA VAL A 106 2.89 -14.93 -0.47
C VAL A 106 1.56 -14.50 -1.07
N SER A 107 1.51 -13.29 -1.61
CA SER A 107 0.30 -12.77 -2.24
C SER A 107 -0.03 -13.45 -3.56
N GLY A 108 0.96 -13.64 -4.44
CA GLY A 108 0.76 -14.34 -5.71
C GLY A 108 0.34 -15.79 -5.48
N LEU A 109 0.96 -16.47 -4.52
CA LEU A 109 0.61 -17.83 -4.14
C LEU A 109 -0.82 -17.91 -3.58
N ARG A 110 -1.22 -16.97 -2.72
CA ARG A 110 -2.58 -16.89 -2.16
C ARG A 110 -3.63 -16.74 -3.26
N GLU A 111 -3.40 -15.84 -4.21
CA GLU A 111 -4.29 -15.60 -5.35
C GLU A 111 -4.41 -16.86 -6.23
N PHE A 112 -3.28 -17.49 -6.54
CA PHE A 112 -3.21 -18.72 -7.33
C PHE A 112 -3.98 -19.86 -6.65
N LEU A 113 -3.73 -20.11 -5.36
CA LEU A 113 -4.43 -21.15 -4.60
C LEU A 113 -5.92 -20.85 -4.45
N ALA A 114 -6.32 -19.60 -4.28
CA ALA A 114 -7.74 -19.21 -4.23
C ALA A 114 -8.48 -19.46 -5.56
N SER A 115 -7.77 -19.43 -6.69
CA SER A 115 -8.32 -19.76 -8.00
C SER A 115 -8.54 -21.27 -8.22
N ILE A 116 -7.75 -22.10 -7.53
CA ILE A 116 -7.88 -23.56 -7.56
C ILE A 116 -8.95 -23.95 -6.54
N LYS A 117 -10.23 -23.83 -6.94
CA LYS A 117 -11.33 -24.45 -6.21
C LYS A 117 -11.24 -25.97 -6.36
N VAL A 118 -10.91 -26.66 -5.27
CA VAL A 118 -11.17 -28.09 -5.08
C VAL A 118 -12.59 -28.27 -4.54
#